data_AF-A0A8T7C8V0-F1
#
_entry.id   AF-A0A8T7C8V0-F1
#
_cell.length_a   1.000
_cell.length_b   1.000
_cell.length_c   1.000
_cell.angle_alpha   90.00
_cell.angle_beta   90.00
_cell.angle_gamma   90.00
#
_symmetry.space_group_name_H-M   'P 1'
#
loop_
_entity.id
_entity.type
_entity.pdbx_description
1 polymer ?
#
loop_
_entity_poly.entity_id
_entity_poly.type
_entity_poly.pdbx_seq_one_letter_code
_entity_poly.pdbx_strand_id
1 'polypeptide(L)' 'MDEQEKKTLNIGVCIALGTGLGVAMGAAFGAAFGDVAKGVAFGPAIGAGIGVAFWAATSAQKK' A
#
# COMPACT_ATOMS: atom_id res chain seq x y z
N MET A 1 25.21 13.41 -1.07
CA MET A 1 23.94 12.90 -1.65
C MET A 1 23.63 11.50 -1.13
N ASP A 2 23.74 11.37 0.20
CA ASP A 2 22.64 11.05 1.11
C ASP A 2 21.72 9.88 0.74
N GLU A 3 22.11 8.70 1.21
CA GLU A 3 21.30 7.47 1.20
C GLU A 3 19.94 7.62 1.93
N GLN A 4 19.79 8.67 2.74
CA GLN A 4 18.54 9.12 3.38
C GLN A 4 17.49 9.58 2.36
N GLU A 5 17.89 10.22 1.25
CA GLU A 5 16.96 10.76 0.25
C GLU A 5 16.29 9.65 -0.56
N LYS A 6 17.05 8.60 -0.94
CA LYS A 6 16.50 7.39 -1.58
C LYS A 6 15.50 6.66 -0.66
N LYS A 7 15.76 6.62 0.65
CA LYS A 7 14.92 5.91 1.61
C LYS A 7 13.55 6.58 1.76
N THR A 8 13.53 7.91 1.83
CA THR A 8 12.30 8.72 1.85
C THR A 8 11.54 8.63 0.53
N LEU A 9 12.24 8.65 -0.61
CA LEU A 9 11.62 8.45 -1.92
C LEU A 9 10.97 7.06 -2.03
N ASN A 10 11.63 6.02 -1.51
CA ASN A 10 11.10 4.67 -1.49
C ASN A 10 9.86 4.54 -0.59
N ILE A 11 9.84 5.20 0.57
CA ILE A 11 8.67 5.20 1.46
C ILE A 11 7.48 5.92 0.81
N GLY A 12 7.71 7.08 0.21
CA GLY A 12 6.66 7.81 -0.52
C GLY A 12 6.08 6.98 -1.67
N VAL A 13 6.94 6.29 -2.43
CA VAL A 13 6.52 5.38 -3.50
C VAL A 13 5.81 4.15 -2.97
N CYS A 14 6.27 3.53 -1.86
CA CYS A 14 5.60 2.40 -1.22
C CYS A 14 4.22 2.77 -0.67
N ILE A 15 4.06 3.96 -0.09
CA ILE A 15 2.75 4.44 0.40
C ILE A 15 1.84 4.78 -0.77
N ALA A 16 2.33 5.46 -1.81
CA ALA A 16 1.53 5.79 -2.99
C ALA A 16 1.08 4.52 -3.74
N LEU A 17 1.97 3.55 -3.93
CA LEU A 17 1.64 2.25 -4.51
C LEU A 17 0.71 1.44 -3.61
N GLY A 18 1.00 1.37 -2.30
CA GLY A 18 0.17 0.64 -1.34
C GLY A 18 -1.24 1.18 -1.24
N THR A 19 -1.40 2.50 -1.15
CA THR A 19 -2.71 3.16 -1.11
C THR A 19 -3.44 3.05 -2.45
N GLY A 20 -2.76 3.27 -3.59
CA GLY A 20 -3.33 3.09 -4.92
C GLY A 20 -3.81 1.67 -5.19
N LEU A 21 -2.98 0.66 -4.89
CA LEU A 21 -3.34 -0.76 -4.99
C LEU A 21 -4.45 -1.12 -4.03
N GLY A 22 -4.40 -0.67 -2.78
CA GLY A 22 -5.44 -0.95 -1.79
C GLY A 22 -6.80 -0.39 -2.19
N VAL A 23 -6.85 0.84 -2.69
CA VAL A 23 -8.10 1.46 -3.17
C VAL A 23 -8.61 0.74 -4.41
N ALA A 24 -7.76 0.46 -5.40
CA ALA A 24 -8.18 -0.25 -6.62
C ALA A 24 -8.66 -1.67 -6.30
N MET A 25 -7.94 -2.39 -5.45
CA MET A 25 -8.28 -3.76 -5.05
C MET A 25 -9.54 -3.79 -4.17
N GLY A 26 -9.69 -2.84 -3.24
CA GLY A 26 -10.89 -2.69 -2.43
C GLY A 26 -12.12 -2.35 -3.25
N ALA A 27 -12.00 -1.43 -4.22
CA ALA A 27 -13.07 -1.11 -5.14
C ALA A 27 -13.45 -2.30 -6.03
N ALA A 28 -12.46 -3.04 -6.55
CA ALA A 28 -12.70 -4.23 -7.36
C ALA A 28 -13.35 -5.37 -6.54
N PHE A 29 -12.89 -5.62 -5.32
CA PHE A 29 -13.52 -6.58 -4.40
C PHE A 29 -14.95 -6.16 -4.05
N GLY A 30 -15.16 -4.88 -3.75
CA GLY A 30 -16.48 -4.35 -3.45
C GLY A 30 -17.45 -4.49 -4.63
N ALA A 31 -16.99 -4.22 -5.85
CA ALA A 31 -17.78 -4.41 -7.07
C ALA A 31 -18.07 -5.90 -7.34
N ALA A 32 -17.10 -6.79 -7.11
CA ALA A 32 -17.26 -8.24 -7.32
C ALA A 32 -18.22 -8.89 -6.32
N PHE A 33 -18.21 -8.45 -5.05
CA PHE A 33 -19.11 -8.97 -4.01
C PHE A 33 -20.49 -8.28 -4.01
N GLY A 34 -20.73 -7.31 -4.91
CA GLY A 34 -21.98 -6.53 -4.95
C GLY A 34 -22.15 -5.58 -3.76
N ASP A 35 -21.08 -5.34 -2.99
CA ASP A 35 -21.10 -4.59 -1.73
C ASP A 35 -19.89 -3.65 -1.68
N VAL A 36 -19.95 -2.62 -2.54
CA VAL A 36 -18.88 -1.63 -2.75
C VAL A 36 -18.49 -0.93 -1.45
N ALA A 37 -19.45 -0.76 -0.52
CA ALA A 37 -19.22 -0.15 0.78
C ALA A 37 -18.20 -0.94 1.62
N LYS A 38 -18.29 -2.27 1.63
CA LYS A 38 -17.34 -3.12 2.35
C LYS A 38 -15.97 -3.14 1.67
N GLY A 39 -15.95 -3.19 0.33
CA GLY A 39 -14.72 -3.13 -0.44
C GLY A 39 -13.94 -1.83 -0.23
N VAL A 40 -14.62 -0.69 -0.23
CA VAL A 40 -14.02 0.64 0.04
C VAL A 40 -13.59 0.78 1.50
N ALA A 41 -14.25 0.12 2.45
CA ALA A 41 -13.81 0.14 3.85
C ALA A 41 -12.52 -0.68 4.07
N PHE A 42 -12.39 -1.84 3.41
CA PHE A 42 -11.22 -2.70 3.53
C PHE A 42 -10.04 -2.29 2.65
N GLY A 43 -10.29 -1.67 1.49
CA GLY A 43 -9.26 -1.27 0.53
C GLY A 43 -8.13 -0.41 1.12
N PRO A 44 -8.45 0.72 1.80
CA PRO A 44 -7.45 1.57 2.44
C PRO A 44 -6.69 0.86 3.56
N ALA A 45 -7.38 0.03 4.36
CA ALA A 45 -6.76 -0.73 5.46
C ALA A 45 -5.76 -1.77 4.93
N ILE A 46 -6.14 -2.50 3.88
CA ILE A 46 -5.27 -3.48 3.21
C ILE A 46 -4.13 -2.76 2.48
N GLY A 47 -4.41 -1.66 1.78
CA GLY A 47 -3.40 -0.88 1.07
C GLY A 47 -2.34 -0.26 1.97
N ALA A 48 -2.77 0.31 3.10
CA ALA A 48 -1.86 0.84 4.12
C ALA A 48 -1.04 -0.29 4.75
N GLY A 49 -1.67 -1.42 5.07
CA GLY A 49 -1.00 -2.61 5.59
C GLY A 49 0.06 -3.16 4.63
N ILE A 50 -0.26 -3.27 3.34
CA ILE A 50 0.66 -3.72 2.30
C ILE A 50 1.80 -2.71 2.12
N GLY A 51 1.52 -1.41 2.05
CA GLY A 51 2.57 -0.38 1.91
C GLY A 51 3.57 -0.39 3.07
N VAL A 52 3.08 -0.55 4.31
CA VAL A 52 3.92 -0.66 5.50
C VAL A 52 4.67 -2.00 5.53
N ALA A 53 4.01 -3.12 5.17
CA ALA A 53 4.64 -4.43 5.11
C ALA A 53 5.72 -4.51 4.02
N PHE A 54 5.49 -3.89 2.85
CA PHE A 54 6.49 -3.77 1.78
C PHE A 54 7.68 -2.97 2.25
N TRP A 55 7.44 -1.86 2.97
CA TRP A 55 8.51 -1.05 3.53
C TRP A 55 9.33 -1.84 4.57
N ALA A 56 8.65 -2.57 5.46
CA ALA A 56 9.31 -3.44 6.44
C ALA A 56 10.11 -4.56 5.75
N ALA A 57 9.54 -5.20 4.73
CA ALA A 57 10.19 -6.28 3.98
C ALA A 57 11.42 -5.80 3.18
N THR A 58 11.30 -4.67 2.46
CA THR A 58 12.43 -4.13 1.68
C THR A 58 13.52 -3.53 2.57
N SER A 59 13.15 -2.96 3.73
CA SER A 59 14.15 -2.50 4.71
C SER A 59 14.81 -3.65 5.48
N ALA A 60 14.14 -4.81 5.64
CA ALA A 60 14.72 -6.02 6.22
C ALA A 60 15.68 -6.75 5.27
N GLN A 61 15.51 -6.64 3.95
CA GLN A 61 16.40 -7.24 2.94
C GLN A 61 17.71 -6.46 2.72
N LYS A 62 17.84 -5.26 3.28
CA LYS A 62 19.05 -4.41 3.11
C LYS A 62 20.06 -4.56 4.26
N LYS A 63 20.08 -5.71 4.92
CA LYS A 63 21.04 -6.08 5.98
C LYS A 63 21.85 -7.29 5.55
#